data_AF-F2PXT7-F1
#
_entry.id   AF-F2PXT7-F1
#
_cell.length_a   1.000
_cell.length_b   1.000
_cell.length_c   1.000
_cell.angle_alpha   90.00
_cell.angle_beta   90.00
_cell.angle_gamma   90.00
#
_symmetry.space_group_name_H-M   'P 1'
#
loop_
_entity.id
_entity.type
_entity.pdbx_description
1 polymer ?
#
loop_
_entity_poly.entity_id
_entity_poly.type
_entity_poly.pdbx_seq_one_letter_code
_entity_poly.pdbx_strand_id
1 'polypeptide(L)'
;MANKWRKVINFVLQHGYKKLVTPTVSLHGTAFPKTQPDLEKLGVRFDFAGTIERGGKKFHRFQVQVNSGNKIPISWKNWREKHTKGTHAIVTTIEVPDNGTKEEVQEALEAAEDGIADQFKGKWPLPLSLPEYLEQGRSWAPSSGQIVAGYLRI
;
A
#
# COMPACT_ATOMS: atom_id res chain seq x y z
N MET A 1 -3.68 14.93 -3.72
CA MET A 1 -3.39 13.53 -3.32
C MET A 1 -2.27 13.48 -2.28
N ALA A 2 -1.16 14.21 -2.51
CA ALA A 2 -0.04 14.35 -1.57
C ALA A 2 -0.45 14.61 -0.10
N ASN A 3 -1.41 15.51 0.14
CA ASN A 3 -1.86 15.83 1.52
C ASN A 3 -2.54 14.67 2.28
N LYS A 4 -2.96 13.59 1.62
CA LYS A 4 -3.69 12.48 2.27
C LYS A 4 -2.76 11.38 2.71
N TRP A 5 -1.85 10.95 1.83
CA TRP A 5 -0.80 10.01 2.22
C TRP A 5 0.09 10.63 3.29
N ARG A 6 0.43 11.91 3.16
CA ARG A 6 1.18 12.64 4.19
C ARG A 6 0.50 12.67 5.58
N LYS A 7 -0.84 12.61 5.66
CA LYS A 7 -1.56 12.42 6.94
C LYS A 7 -1.33 11.01 7.51
N VAL A 8 -1.31 9.99 6.65
CA VAL A 8 -0.96 8.62 7.04
C VAL A 8 0.48 8.58 7.56
N ILE A 9 1.43 9.17 6.82
CA ILE A 9 2.84 9.26 7.22
C ILE A 9 2.96 9.91 8.60
N ASN A 10 2.43 11.12 8.77
CA ASN A 10 2.51 11.84 10.04
C ASN A 10 1.93 11.04 11.21
N PHE A 11 0.80 10.36 11.00
CA PHE A 11 0.15 9.58 12.04
C PHE A 11 0.95 8.31 12.39
N VAL A 12 1.51 7.62 11.40
CA VAL A 12 2.40 6.48 11.62
C VAL A 12 3.65 6.94 12.37
N LEU A 13 4.26 8.04 11.97
CA LEU A 13 5.45 8.59 12.64
C LEU A 13 5.18 9.02 14.09
N GLN A 14 3.98 9.49 14.40
CA GLN A 14 3.60 9.88 15.77
C GLN A 14 3.21 8.69 16.66
N HIS A 15 2.52 7.68 16.10
CA HIS A 15 1.82 6.68 16.92
C HIS A 15 2.16 5.22 16.58
N GLY A 16 2.71 4.96 15.40
CA GLY A 16 2.78 3.61 14.81
C GLY A 16 4.17 3.12 14.39
N TYR A 17 5.18 3.99 14.25
CA TYR A 17 6.46 3.61 13.64
C TYR A 17 7.14 2.43 14.37
N LYS A 18 7.09 2.41 15.72
CA LYS A 18 7.59 1.30 16.55
C LYS A 18 6.94 -0.04 16.22
N LYS A 19 5.67 -0.04 15.78
CA LYS A 19 4.95 -1.25 15.37
C LYS A 19 5.36 -1.77 14.00
N LEU A 20 6.00 -0.92 13.18
CA LEU A 20 6.50 -1.29 11.86
C LEU A 20 7.94 -1.79 11.90
N VAL A 21 8.79 -1.22 12.76
CA VAL A 21 10.20 -1.64 12.89
C VAL A 21 10.39 -2.89 13.74
N THR A 22 9.43 -3.19 14.64
CA THR A 22 9.40 -4.40 15.46
C THR A 22 7.98 -4.98 15.49
N PRO A 23 7.49 -5.54 14.37
CA PRO A 23 6.15 -6.09 14.29
C PRO A 23 6.00 -7.30 15.22
N THR A 24 4.98 -7.27 16.08
CA THR A 24 4.64 -8.36 17.00
C THR A 24 3.45 -9.18 16.52
N VAL A 25 3.06 -9.02 15.26
CA VAL A 25 1.88 -9.65 14.67
C VAL A 25 2.31 -10.80 13.77
N SER A 26 1.46 -11.83 13.69
CA SER A 26 1.65 -12.92 12.74
C SER A 26 1.49 -12.45 11.29
N LEU A 27 1.95 -13.28 10.34
CA LEU A 27 1.76 -13.05 8.92
C LEU A 27 0.29 -12.77 8.58
N HIS A 28 0.05 -11.80 7.71
CA HIS A 28 -1.25 -11.23 7.33
C HIS A 28 -2.02 -10.53 8.46
N GLY A 29 -1.44 -10.42 9.66
CA GLY A 29 -2.03 -9.68 10.77
C GLY A 29 -1.83 -8.18 10.61
N THR A 30 -2.83 -7.39 11.01
CA THR A 30 -2.73 -5.94 11.02
C THR A 30 -1.76 -5.46 12.10
N ALA A 31 -0.62 -4.91 11.67
CA ALA A 31 0.38 -4.35 12.55
C ALA A 31 -0.07 -2.99 13.13
N PHE A 32 -0.63 -2.14 12.26
CA PHE A 32 -1.08 -0.80 12.62
C PHE A 32 -2.08 -0.25 11.58
N PRO A 33 -3.02 0.63 11.97
CA PRO A 33 -3.52 0.82 13.33
C PRO A 33 -4.40 -0.36 13.77
N LYS A 34 -4.62 -0.52 15.08
CA LYS A 34 -5.45 -1.62 15.64
C LYS A 34 -6.81 -1.17 16.20
N THR A 35 -6.94 0.11 16.56
CA THR A 35 -8.18 0.60 17.17
C THR A 35 -9.18 1.01 16.09
N GLN A 36 -10.47 0.81 16.36
CA GLN A 36 -11.54 1.21 15.43
C GLN A 36 -11.49 2.71 15.08
N PRO A 37 -11.31 3.65 16.04
CA PRO A 37 -11.22 5.08 15.72
C PRO A 37 -10.05 5.41 14.79
N ASP A 38 -8.89 4.77 14.99
CA ASP A 38 -7.72 5.03 14.16
C ASP A 38 -7.87 4.45 12.75
N LEU A 39 -8.48 3.26 12.64
CA LEU A 39 -8.83 2.65 11.36
C LEU A 39 -9.78 3.54 10.55
N GLU A 40 -10.79 4.12 11.20
CA GLU A 40 -11.72 5.06 10.58
C GLU A 40 -11.03 6.37 10.20
N LYS A 41 -10.17 6.90 11.08
CA LYS A 41 -9.45 8.17 10.85
C LYS A 41 -8.44 8.08 9.69
N LEU A 42 -7.66 7.01 9.63
CA LEU A 42 -6.64 6.80 8.61
C LEU A 42 -7.24 6.32 7.28
N GLY A 43 -8.22 5.42 7.35
CA GLY A 43 -8.82 4.75 6.20
C GLY A 43 -7.96 3.63 5.59
N VAL A 44 -6.74 3.44 6.07
CA VAL A 44 -5.81 2.38 5.64
C VAL A 44 -5.27 1.61 6.84
N ARG A 45 -4.80 0.39 6.59
CA ARG A 45 -4.09 -0.46 7.55
C ARG A 45 -2.84 -1.06 6.92
N PHE A 46 -1.89 -1.40 7.77
CA PHE A 46 -0.62 -2.01 7.44
C PHE A 46 -0.66 -3.46 7.92
N ASP A 47 -0.86 -4.39 6.99
CA ASP A 47 -0.90 -5.82 7.27
C ASP A 47 0.50 -6.41 7.05
N PHE A 48 1.01 -7.14 8.02
CA PHE A 48 2.37 -7.68 7.98
C PHE A 48 2.47 -8.79 6.94
N ALA A 49 3.33 -8.62 5.95
CA ALA A 49 3.53 -9.53 4.83
C ALA A 49 4.81 -10.36 4.96
N GLY A 50 5.41 -10.39 6.15
CA GLY A 50 6.61 -11.16 6.46
C GLY A 50 7.87 -10.33 6.39
N THR A 51 9.01 -11.02 6.40
CA THR A 51 10.34 -10.40 6.41
C THR A 51 11.11 -10.79 5.16
N ILE A 52 11.89 -9.85 4.63
CA ILE A 52 12.81 -10.07 3.53
C ILE A 52 14.22 -9.67 3.97
N GLU A 53 15.22 -10.43 3.56
CA GLU A 53 16.62 -10.08 3.76
C GLU A 53 17.21 -9.63 2.43
N ARG A 54 17.81 -8.43 2.41
CA ARG A 54 18.56 -7.92 1.25
C ARG A 54 19.91 -7.40 1.71
N GLY A 55 20.99 -7.91 1.12
CA GLY A 55 22.34 -7.43 1.40
C GLY A 55 22.74 -7.54 2.89
N GLY A 56 22.28 -8.60 3.58
CA GLY A 56 22.55 -8.81 5.01
C GLY A 56 21.72 -7.93 5.95
N LYS A 57 20.81 -7.10 5.43
CA LYS A 57 19.86 -6.31 6.23
C LYS A 57 18.46 -6.92 6.14
N LYS A 58 17.80 -7.01 7.29
CA LYS A 58 16.43 -7.52 7.41
C LYS A 58 15.43 -6.37 7.30
N PHE A 59 14.37 -6.59 6.52
CA PHE A 59 13.28 -5.66 6.32
C PHE A 59 11.94 -6.35 6.60
N HIS A 60 11.03 -5.63 7.22
CA HIS A 60 9.64 -5.99 7.43
C HIS A 60 8.80 -5.48 6.27
N ARG A 61 8.08 -6.38 5.60
CA ARG A 61 7.16 -6.04 4.52
C ARG A 61 5.78 -5.78 5.08
N PHE A 62 5.14 -4.69 4.66
CA PHE A 62 3.74 -4.41 5.01
C PHE A 62 2.93 -4.12 3.77
N GLN A 63 1.78 -4.79 3.65
CA GLN A 63 0.77 -4.48 2.64
C GLN A 63 -0.15 -3.39 3.18
N VAL A 64 -0.21 -2.28 2.47
CA VAL A 64 -1.12 -1.18 2.78
C VAL A 64 -2.47 -1.48 2.14
N GLN A 65 -3.47 -1.80 2.96
CA GLN A 65 -4.82 -2.14 2.50
C GLN A 65 -5.82 -1.08 2.96
N VAL A 66 -6.83 -0.81 2.14
CA VAL A 66 -7.92 0.11 2.52
C VAL A 66 -8.88 -0.58 3.47
N ASN A 67 -9.31 0.13 4.51
CA ASN A 67 -10.23 -0.39 5.52
C ASN A 67 -11.64 -0.64 4.94
N SER A 68 -12.34 -1.63 5.49
CA SER A 68 -13.69 -2.03 5.04
C SER A 68 -14.81 -1.14 5.57
N GLY A 69 -14.56 -0.38 6.65
CA GLY A 69 -15.56 0.50 7.26
C GLY A 69 -16.11 1.57 6.32
N ASN A 70 -17.34 2.01 6.58
CA ASN A 70 -18.01 3.08 5.83
C ASN A 70 -17.69 4.48 6.35
N LYS A 71 -17.06 4.58 7.53
CA LYS A 71 -16.65 5.83 8.17
C LYS A 71 -15.22 6.27 7.85
N ILE A 72 -14.62 5.65 6.83
CA ILE A 72 -13.28 6.01 6.33
C ILE A 72 -13.34 7.25 5.43
N PRO A 73 -12.22 7.95 5.18
CA PRO A 73 -12.20 9.08 4.26
C PRO A 73 -12.72 8.69 2.87
N ILE A 74 -13.63 9.50 2.33
CA ILE A 74 -14.36 9.22 1.09
C ILE A 74 -13.45 8.85 -0.08
N SER A 75 -12.26 9.45 -0.19
CA SER A 75 -11.34 9.09 -1.28
C SER A 75 -10.80 7.67 -1.19
N TRP A 76 -10.52 7.16 0.02
CA TRP A 76 -10.10 5.78 0.21
C TRP A 76 -11.26 4.84 -0.12
N LYS A 77 -12.47 5.21 0.30
CA LYS A 77 -13.71 4.49 -0.04
C LYS A 77 -13.92 4.42 -1.56
N ASN A 78 -13.86 5.56 -2.25
CA ASN A 78 -14.03 5.63 -3.70
C ASN A 78 -12.93 4.88 -4.45
N TRP A 79 -11.69 4.91 -3.96
CA TRP A 79 -10.61 4.10 -4.51
C TRP A 79 -10.94 2.62 -4.37
N ARG A 80 -11.31 2.16 -3.17
CA ARG A 80 -11.68 0.77 -2.88
C ARG A 80 -12.82 0.27 -3.76
N GLU A 81 -13.86 1.07 -3.93
CA GLU A 81 -15.05 0.72 -4.74
C GLU A 81 -14.75 0.61 -6.24
N LYS A 82 -13.73 1.31 -6.73
CA LYS A 82 -13.28 1.22 -8.13
C LYS A 82 -12.38 0.01 -8.42
N HIS A 83 -11.85 -0.66 -7.39
CA HIS A 83 -10.91 -1.77 -7.55
C HIS A 83 -11.60 -3.12 -7.37
N THR A 84 -11.31 -4.05 -8.27
CA THR A 84 -11.92 -5.40 -8.32
C THR A 84 -11.67 -6.25 -7.08
N LYS A 85 -10.58 -5.98 -6.33
CA LYS A 85 -10.25 -6.66 -5.08
C LYS A 85 -10.86 -6.00 -3.83
N GLY A 86 -11.57 -4.88 -3.97
CA GLY A 86 -12.28 -4.22 -2.88
C GLY A 86 -11.44 -4.03 -1.61
N THR A 87 -11.90 -4.60 -0.49
CA THR A 87 -11.24 -4.52 0.83
C THR A 87 -9.92 -5.27 0.94
N HIS A 88 -9.64 -6.18 0.00
CA HIS A 88 -8.38 -6.90 -0.12
C HIS A 88 -7.44 -6.28 -1.17
N ALA A 89 -7.82 -5.13 -1.74
CA ALA A 89 -6.95 -4.41 -2.66
C ALA A 89 -5.77 -3.81 -1.88
N ILE A 90 -4.57 -4.19 -2.32
CA ILE A 90 -3.31 -3.67 -1.81
C ILE A 90 -3.03 -2.38 -2.58
N VAL A 91 -2.95 -1.26 -1.86
CA VAL A 91 -2.59 0.05 -2.43
C VAL A 91 -1.11 0.04 -2.77
N THR A 92 -0.28 -0.41 -1.83
CA THR A 92 1.17 -0.51 -2.00
C THR A 92 1.74 -1.51 -1.00
N THR A 93 2.97 -1.96 -1.24
CA THR A 93 3.76 -2.70 -0.25
C THR A 93 4.95 -1.83 0.14
N ILE A 94 5.14 -1.64 1.44
CA ILE A 94 6.32 -0.93 1.97
C ILE A 94 7.29 -1.93 2.61
N GLU A 95 8.57 -1.59 2.56
CA GLU A 95 9.65 -2.33 3.20
C GLU A 95 10.26 -1.42 4.26
N VAL A 96 10.20 -1.83 5.53
CA VAL A 96 10.69 -1.06 6.68
C VAL A 96 11.86 -1.82 7.31
N PRO A 97 13.02 -1.20 7.57
CA PRO A 97 14.14 -1.89 8.18
C PRO A 97 13.81 -2.43 9.58
N ASP A 98 14.30 -3.63 9.88
CA ASP A 98 14.20 -4.22 11.22
C ASP A 98 14.98 -3.37 12.23
N ASN A 99 14.32 -3.04 13.35
CA ASN A 99 14.85 -2.10 14.36
C ASN A 99 15.29 -0.73 13.79
N GLY A 100 14.67 -0.31 12.69
CA GLY A 100 14.91 0.99 12.08
C GLY A 100 14.54 2.20 12.95
N THR A 101 15.03 3.34 12.52
CA THR A 101 14.74 4.66 13.09
C THR A 101 13.41 5.21 12.56
N LYS A 102 12.94 6.29 13.18
CA LYS A 102 11.71 6.96 12.75
C LYS A 102 11.88 7.57 11.35
N GLU A 103 13.07 8.05 11.07
CA GLU A 103 13.49 8.67 9.81
C GLU A 103 13.48 7.62 8.68
N GLU A 104 14.03 6.43 8.92
CA GLU A 104 13.98 5.33 7.94
C GLU A 104 12.54 4.87 7.65
N VAL A 105 11.66 4.87 8.66
CA VAL A 105 10.24 4.59 8.46
C VAL A 105 9.58 5.69 7.62
N GLN A 106 9.96 6.96 7.83
CA GLN A 106 9.47 8.07 7.04
C GLN A 106 9.87 7.92 5.57
N GLU A 107 11.15 7.67 5.30
CA GLU A 107 11.68 7.46 3.95
C GLU A 107 10.96 6.31 3.23
N ALA A 108 10.76 5.18 3.92
CA ALA A 108 10.04 4.03 3.36
C ALA A 108 8.59 4.36 2.98
N LEU A 109 7.93 5.21 3.76
CA LEU A 109 6.56 5.66 3.47
C LEU A 109 6.53 6.72 2.37
N GLU A 110 7.48 7.65 2.34
CA GLU A 110 7.58 8.68 1.29
C GLU A 110 7.91 8.07 -0.07
N ALA A 111 8.76 7.04 -0.12
CA ALA A 111 9.05 6.29 -1.35
C ALA A 111 7.80 5.63 -1.97
N ALA A 112 6.79 5.34 -1.14
CA ALA A 112 5.52 4.80 -1.62
C ALA A 112 4.53 5.88 -2.12
N GLU A 113 4.80 7.16 -1.90
CA GLU A 113 3.88 8.25 -2.23
C GLU A 113 3.57 8.31 -3.73
N ASP A 114 4.59 8.15 -4.59
CA ASP A 114 4.42 8.21 -6.04
C ASP A 114 3.57 7.06 -6.57
N GLY A 115 3.81 5.84 -6.10
CA GLY A 115 3.01 4.67 -6.46
C GLY A 115 1.54 4.82 -6.05
N ILE A 116 1.30 5.37 -4.87
CA ILE A 116 -0.07 5.68 -4.41
C ILE A 116 -0.68 6.80 -5.25
N ALA A 117 0.08 7.84 -5.57
CA ALA A 117 -0.40 8.95 -6.39
C ALA A 117 -0.85 8.47 -7.77
N ASP A 118 -0.14 7.53 -8.37
CA ASP A 118 -0.46 6.99 -9.69
C ASP A 118 -1.71 6.10 -9.69
N GLN A 119 -1.91 5.27 -8.66
CA GLN A 119 -3.13 4.46 -8.56
C GLN A 119 -4.39 5.32 -8.44
N PHE A 120 -4.31 6.48 -7.81
CA PHE A 120 -5.45 7.40 -7.69
C PHE A 120 -5.68 8.28 -8.92
N LYS A 121 -4.69 8.41 -9.81
CA LYS A 121 -4.86 9.04 -11.13
C LYS A 121 -5.54 8.09 -12.13
N GLY A 122 -5.89 6.86 -11.72
CA GLY A 122 -6.50 5.87 -12.60
C GLY A 122 -5.51 5.24 -13.59
N LYS A 123 -4.20 5.40 -13.37
CA LYS A 123 -3.19 4.65 -14.12
C LYS A 123 -3.10 3.25 -13.51
N TRP A 124 -3.83 2.30 -14.10
CA TRP A 124 -3.80 0.89 -13.72
C TRP A 124 -3.23 0.04 -14.86
N PRO A 125 -2.18 -0.81 -14.65
CA PRO A 125 -1.21 -0.89 -13.55
C PRO A 125 0.23 -0.55 -14.00
N LEU A 126 1.17 -0.37 -13.05
CA LEU A 126 2.63 -0.45 -13.25
C LEU A 126 3.28 -1.12 -12.02
N PRO A 127 4.45 -1.77 -12.17
CA PRO A 127 4.65 -3.20 -12.23
C PRO A 127 5.04 -3.81 -10.86
N LEU A 128 4.41 -4.92 -10.49
CA LEU A 128 5.20 -5.99 -9.85
C LEU A 128 6.20 -6.43 -10.92
N SER A 129 7.47 -6.63 -10.57
CA SER A 129 8.47 -7.15 -11.51
C SER A 129 7.88 -8.30 -12.32
N LEU A 130 7.96 -8.20 -13.65
CA LEU A 130 7.40 -9.15 -14.63
C LEU A 130 7.51 -10.65 -14.29
N PRO A 131 8.54 -11.16 -13.59
CA PRO A 131 8.61 -12.58 -13.25
C PRO A 131 7.49 -13.07 -12.31
N GLU A 132 6.99 -12.24 -11.39
CA GLU A 132 5.98 -12.66 -10.40
C GLU A 132 4.55 -12.67 -11.00
N TYR A 133 4.35 -11.95 -12.11
CA TYR A 133 3.07 -11.86 -12.82
C TYR A 133 2.83 -13.05 -13.77
N LEU A 134 3.89 -13.68 -14.26
CA LEU A 134 3.80 -14.84 -15.15
C LEU A 134 3.59 -16.16 -14.40
N GLU A 135 3.99 -16.26 -13.13
CA GLU A 135 3.74 -17.47 -12.33
C GLU A 135 2.29 -17.59 -11.84
N GLN A 136 1.57 -16.47 -11.68
CA GLN A 136 0.14 -16.49 -11.35
C GLN A 136 -0.69 -16.48 -12.63
N GLY A 137 -0.71 -17.62 -13.32
CA GLY A 137 -1.56 -17.85 -14.49
C GLY A 137 -3.04 -17.66 -14.19
N ARG A 138 -3.55 -16.42 -14.33
CA ARG A 138 -4.97 -16.12 -14.53
C ARG A 138 -5.15 -14.89 -15.42
N SER A 139 -5.57 -15.19 -16.64
CA SER A 139 -6.33 -14.36 -17.56
C SER A 139 -7.09 -13.23 -16.85
N TRP A 140 -6.70 -11.99 -17.11
CA TRP A 140 -7.59 -10.84 -16.97
C TRP A 140 -7.20 -9.74 -17.96
N ALA A 141 -7.95 -9.65 -19.05
CA ALA A 141 -8.02 -8.46 -19.89
C ALA A 141 -9.16 -7.56 -19.36
N PRO A 142 -8.94 -6.25 -19.15
CA PRO A 142 -10.02 -5.35 -18.76
C PRO A 142 -10.96 -5.08 -19.94
N SER A 143 -12.21 -5.52 -19.83
CA SER A 143 -13.31 -5.10 -20.68
C SER A 143 -13.90 -3.78 -20.18
N SER A 144 -13.44 -2.66 -20.72
CA SER A 144 -14.23 -1.43 -20.92
C SER A 144 -13.36 -0.41 -21.65
N GLY A 145 -13.83 0.01 -22.82
CA GLY A 145 -13.05 0.72 -23.81
C GLY A 145 -12.69 2.15 -23.42
N GLN A 146 -11.40 2.46 -23.56
CA GLN A 146 -10.89 3.54 -24.43
C GLN A 146 -9.36 3.40 -24.44
N ILE A 147 -8.83 2.52 -25.29
CA ILE A 147 -7.42 2.62 -25.67
C ILE A 147 -7.39 3.72 -26.72
N VAL A 148 -7.02 4.94 -26.31
CA VAL A 148 -6.55 5.94 -27.26
C VAL A 148 -5.25 5.40 -27.86
N ALA A 149 -5.38 4.77 -29.02
CA ALA A 149 -4.28 4.45 -29.89
C ALA A 149 -3.54 5.76 -30.20
N GLY A 150 -2.31 5.86 -29.74
CA GLY A 150 -1.55 7.09 -29.86
C GLY A 150 -0.08 6.88 -29.60
N TYR A 151 0.52 5.81 -30.15
CA TYR A 151 1.95 5.81 -30.49
C TYR A 151 2.18 4.76 -31.58
N LEU A 152 1.98 5.18 -32.84
CA LEU A 152 2.69 4.60 -33.97
C LEU A 152 3.36 5.75 -34.73
N ARG A 153 4.67 5.82 -34.63
CA ARG A 153 5.57 6.29 -35.69
C ARG A 153 6.91 5.59 -35.48
N ILE A 154 7.05 4.45 -36.13
CA ILE A 154 8.29 4.06 -36.80
C ILE A 154 8.04 4.36 -38.28
#